data_AF-A0A1X7VK49-F1
#
_entry.id   AF-A0A1X7VK49-F1
#
_cell.length_a   1.000
_cell.length_b   1.000
_cell.length_c   1.000
_cell.angle_alpha   90.00
_cell.angle_beta   90.00
_cell.angle_gamma   90.00
#
_symmetry.space_group_name_H-M   'P 1'
#
loop_
_entity.id
_entity.type
_entity.pdbx_description
1 polymer ?
#
loop_
_entity_poly.entity_id
_entity_poly.type
_entity_poly.pdbx_seq_one_letter_code
_entity_poly.pdbx_strand_id
1 'polypeptide(L)'
;VVIDELHLMFRITDILIRNLIWIAKAHDSRDIAAKSSTKHIDLVAQSITSCGVTYRIWSSKCKRDELEWTSLRGSDRKKLLHKLPAKFTEIFNEELGRKLMKHWV
;
A
#
# COMPACT_ATOMS: atom_id res chain seq x y z
N VAL A 1 -20.42 -6.46 -18.95
CA VAL A 1 -18.98 -6.70 -18.67
C VAL A 1 -18.90 -7.93 -17.79
N VAL A 2 -18.39 -9.05 -18.29
CA VAL A 2 -18.13 -10.22 -17.44
C VAL A 2 -16.88 -9.90 -16.62
N ILE A 3 -17.00 -9.90 -15.31
CA ILE A 3 -15.86 -9.66 -14.42
C ILE A 3 -15.05 -10.95 -14.42
N ASP A 4 -13.98 -10.95 -15.19
CA ASP A 4 -13.00 -12.02 -15.19
C ASP A 4 -12.22 -12.02 -13.86
N GLU A 5 -11.84 -13.20 -13.35
CA GLU A 5 -11.09 -13.36 -12.10
C GLU A 5 -9.82 -12.50 -12.07
N LEU A 6 -9.18 -12.28 -13.22
CA LEU A 6 -8.01 -11.41 -13.32
C LEU A 6 -8.38 -9.94 -13.07
N HIS A 7 -9.48 -9.47 -13.64
CA HIS A 7 -9.96 -8.10 -13.44
C HIS A 7 -10.38 -7.87 -11.98
N LEU A 8 -10.99 -8.87 -11.34
CA LEU A 8 -11.33 -8.83 -9.92
C LEU A 8 -10.07 -8.73 -9.06
N MET A 9 -9.07 -9.58 -9.31
CA MET A 9 -7.77 -9.53 -8.62
C MET A 9 -7.12 -8.15 -8.74
N PHE A 10 -7.16 -7.54 -9.92
CA PHE A 10 -6.62 -6.20 -10.13
C PHE A 10 -7.36 -5.14 -9.31
N ARG A 11 -8.69 -5.18 -9.28
CA ARG A 11 -9.50 -4.25 -8.48
C ARG A 11 -9.23 -4.40 -6.98
N ILE A 12 -9.21 -5.63 -6.47
CA ILE A 12 -8.93 -5.90 -5.05
C ILE A 12 -7.54 -5.41 -4.69
N THR A 13 -6.51 -5.75 -5.48
CA THR A 13 -5.13 -5.33 -5.21
C THR A 13 -5.00 -3.80 -5.20
N ASP A 14 -5.68 -3.10 -6.11
CA ASP A 14 -5.65 -1.63 -6.16
C ASP A 14 -6.25 -0.99 -4.90
N ILE A 15 -7.39 -1.52 -4.44
CA ILE A 15 -8.06 -1.08 -3.21
C ILE A 15 -7.16 -1.33 -1.99
N LEU A 16 -6.55 -2.50 -1.93
CA LEU A 16 -5.65 -2.90 -0.86
C LEU A 16 -4.42 -1.99 -0.76
N ILE A 17 -3.74 -1.74 -1.89
CA ILE A 17 -2.59 -0.84 -1.96
C ILE A 17 -2.98 0.59 -1.59
N ARG A 18 -4.13 1.06 -2.08
CA ARG A 18 -4.65 2.39 -1.74
C ARG A 18 -4.88 2.51 -0.23
N ASN A 19 -5.58 1.56 0.37
CA ASN A 19 -5.85 1.57 1.81
C ASN A 19 -4.54 1.59 2.62
N LEU A 20 -3.55 0.81 2.19
CA LEU A 20 -2.22 0.77 2.80
C LEU A 20 -1.56 2.17 2.85
N ILE A 21 -1.54 2.86 1.70
CA ILE A 21 -0.96 4.20 1.58
C ILE A 21 -1.74 5.22 2.41
N TRP A 22 -3.06 5.12 2.42
CA TRP A 22 -3.91 6.02 3.21
C TRP A 22 -3.69 5.86 4.71
N ILE A 23 -3.51 4.63 5.20
CA ILE A 23 -3.19 4.37 6.60
C ILE A 23 -1.80 4.94 6.93
N ALA A 24 -0.81 4.71 6.08
CA ALA A 24 0.53 5.29 6.26
C ALA A 24 0.49 6.83 6.29
N LYS A 25 -0.23 7.46 5.34
CA LYS A 25 -0.43 8.91 5.31
C LYS A 25 -1.13 9.42 6.57
N ALA A 26 -2.18 8.73 7.04
CA ALA A 26 -2.88 9.09 8.27
C ALA A 26 -1.97 8.99 9.50
N HIS A 27 -1.08 8.01 9.53
CA HIS A 27 -0.11 7.83 10.61
C HIS A 27 0.96 8.95 10.58
N ASP A 28 1.50 9.25 9.41
CA ASP A 28 2.42 10.39 9.19
C ASP A 28 1.76 11.74 9.56
N SER A 29 0.47 11.93 9.25
CA SER A 29 -0.26 13.17 9.60
C SER A 29 -0.53 13.31 11.11
N ARG A 30 -0.60 12.20 11.85
CA ARG A 30 -0.80 12.18 13.31
C ARG A 30 0.49 12.40 14.09
N ASP A 31 1.65 12.27 13.45
CA ASP A 31 2.95 12.55 14.06
C ASP A 31 3.18 14.08 14.06
N ILE A 32 2.62 14.75 15.07
CA ILE A 32 2.63 16.22 15.25
C ILE A 32 4.07 16.77 15.31
N ALA A 33 5.05 15.94 15.71
CA ALA A 33 6.45 16.32 15.83
C ALA A 33 7.18 16.49 14.48
N ALA A 34 6.63 15.95 13.39
CA ALA A 34 7.22 16.05 12.07
C ALA A 34 6.14 16.39 11.03
N LYS A 35 5.84 17.70 10.90
CA LYS A 35 4.92 18.30 9.92
C LYS A 35 5.17 17.90 8.44
N SER A 36 6.25 17.17 8.15
CA SER A 36 6.54 16.56 6.84
C SER A 36 7.19 15.17 6.94
N SER A 37 6.99 14.40 8.02
CA SER A 37 7.47 13.02 8.05
C SER A 37 6.77 12.21 6.98
N THR A 38 7.53 11.63 6.06
CA THR A 38 7.07 10.59 5.12
C THR A 38 7.48 9.20 5.59
N LYS A 39 7.84 9.04 6.86
CA LYS A 39 8.48 7.83 7.40
C LYS A 39 7.64 6.58 7.14
N HIS A 40 6.34 6.63 7.37
CA HIS A 40 5.48 5.47 7.21
C HIS A 40 5.18 5.20 5.74
N ILE A 41 5.01 6.25 4.93
CA ILE A 41 4.88 6.13 3.47
C ILE A 41 6.13 5.50 2.85
N ASP A 42 7.32 5.94 3.25
CA ASP A 42 8.60 5.39 2.80
C ASP A 42 8.77 3.94 3.23
N LEU A 43 8.36 3.59 4.45
CA LEU A 43 8.41 2.21 4.95
C LEU A 43 7.47 1.28 4.18
N VAL A 44 6.28 1.75 3.80
CA VAL A 44 5.37 1.03 2.89
C VAL A 44 6.03 0.83 1.53
N ALA A 45 6.62 1.87 0.94
CA ALA A 45 7.28 1.78 -0.36
C ALA A 45 8.47 0.80 -0.34
N GLN A 46 9.28 0.83 0.73
CA GLN A 46 10.39 -0.11 0.93
C GLN A 46 9.89 -1.55 1.10
N SER A 47 8.82 -1.76 1.87
CA SER A 47 8.24 -3.09 2.09
C SER A 47 7.70 -3.70 0.80
N ILE A 48 7.00 -2.91 -0.02
CA ILE A 48 6.55 -3.33 -1.35
C ILE A 48 7.75 -3.63 -2.25
N THR A 49 8.78 -2.77 -2.21
CA THR A 49 10.00 -2.96 -3.01
C THR A 49 10.75 -4.24 -2.61
N SER A 50 10.78 -4.56 -1.32
CA SER A 50 11.38 -5.80 -0.79
C SER A 50 10.67 -7.08 -1.27
N CYS A 51 9.44 -6.98 -1.78
CA CYS A 51 8.74 -8.10 -2.40
C CYS A 51 9.28 -8.45 -3.81
N GLY A 52 10.23 -7.67 -4.33
CA GLY A 52 10.82 -7.84 -5.66
C GLY A 52 10.06 -7.12 -6.76
N VAL A 53 9.48 -5.95 -6.44
CA VAL A 53 8.68 -5.13 -7.34
C VAL A 53 9.19 -3.70 -7.30
N THR A 54 9.37 -3.06 -8.45
CA THR A 54 9.75 -1.63 -8.48
C THR A 54 8.54 -0.78 -8.14
N TYR A 55 8.57 -0.11 -6.98
CA TYR A 55 7.44 0.68 -6.49
C TYR A 55 7.88 2.04 -5.94
N ARG A 56 7.15 3.10 -6.30
CA ARG A 56 7.39 4.47 -5.81
C ARG A 56 6.05 5.14 -5.51
N ILE A 57 6.06 6.02 -4.50
CA ILE A 57 4.95 6.88 -4.11
C ILE A 57 5.42 8.33 -4.24
N TRP A 58 4.58 9.22 -4.77
CA TRP A 58 4.89 10.64 -4.93
C TRP A 58 3.64 11.51 -4.78
N SER A 59 3.81 12.80 -4.49
CA SER A 59 2.69 13.74 -4.43
C SER A 59 2.15 14.06 -5.82
N SER A 60 0.83 14.04 -5.98
CA SER A 60 0.20 14.38 -7.25
C SER A 60 0.44 15.84 -7.62
N LYS A 61 0.72 16.09 -8.90
CA LYS A 61 0.90 17.45 -9.42
C LYS A 61 -0.43 18.16 -9.67
N CYS A 62 -1.49 17.41 -9.96
CA CYS A 62 -2.79 17.97 -10.34
C CYS A 62 -3.73 18.13 -9.16
N LYS A 63 -3.53 17.37 -8.09
CA LYS A 63 -4.44 17.33 -6.94
C LYS A 63 -3.66 17.56 -5.66
N ARG A 64 -3.95 18.68 -5.01
CA ARG A 64 -3.34 19.04 -3.73
C ARG A 64 -3.68 17.96 -2.70
N ASP A 65 -2.65 17.46 -2.03
CA ASP A 65 -2.76 16.45 -0.97
C ASP A 65 -3.18 15.03 -1.43
N GLU A 66 -3.21 14.73 -2.73
CA GLU A 66 -3.29 13.34 -3.20
C GLU A 66 -1.89 12.76 -3.43
N LEU A 67 -1.73 11.47 -3.12
CA LEU A 67 -0.56 10.68 -3.46
C LEU A 67 -0.85 9.84 -4.70
N GLU A 68 0.13 9.76 -5.59
CA GLU A 68 0.16 8.87 -6.73
C GLU A 68 1.26 7.82 -6.54
N TRP A 69 1.11 6.67 -7.17
CA TRP A 69 2.04 5.56 -7.00
C TRP A 69 2.18 4.73 -8.28
N THR A 70 3.22 3.91 -8.31
CA THR A 70 3.53 3.06 -9.47
C THR A 70 2.39 2.07 -9.73
N SER A 71 1.83 2.09 -10.94
CA SER A 71 0.87 1.08 -11.37
C SER A 71 1.56 -0.27 -11.56
N LEU A 72 1.07 -1.30 -10.86
CA LEU A 72 1.64 -2.64 -10.92
C LEU A 72 1.05 -3.46 -12.06
N ARG A 73 1.90 -4.24 -12.72
CA ARG A 73 1.49 -5.25 -13.73
C ARG A 73 0.95 -6.50 -13.05
N GLY A 74 0.24 -7.34 -13.80
CA GLY A 74 -0.44 -8.51 -13.23
C GLY A 74 0.50 -9.51 -12.54
N SER A 75 1.71 -9.71 -13.06
CA SER A 75 2.74 -10.55 -12.42
C SER A 75 3.18 -10.00 -11.05
N ASP A 76 3.33 -8.68 -10.96
CA ASP A 76 3.81 -8.01 -9.75
C ASP A 76 2.73 -7.97 -8.68
N ARG A 77 1.47 -7.76 -9.09
CA ARG A 77 0.30 -7.87 -8.21
C ARG A 77 0.20 -9.26 -7.58
N LYS A 78 0.37 -10.33 -8.37
CA LYS A 78 0.37 -11.72 -7.87
C LYS A 78 1.47 -11.97 -6.84
N LYS A 79 2.69 -11.50 -7.11
CA LYS A 79 3.82 -11.57 -6.16
C LYS A 79 3.52 -10.82 -4.87
N LEU A 80 2.94 -9.62 -4.99
CA LEU A 80 2.61 -8.77 -3.85
C LEU A 80 1.54 -9.42 -2.97
N LEU A 81 0.46 -9.93 -3.56
CA LEU A 81 -0.61 -10.62 -2.81
C LEU A 81 -0.09 -11.80 -1.98
N HIS A 82 0.91 -12.53 -2.48
CA HIS A 82 1.52 -13.65 -1.75
C HIS A 82 2.54 -13.22 -0.69
N LYS A 83 3.34 -12.17 -0.94
CA LYS A 83 4.50 -11.83 -0.10
C LYS A 83 4.27 -10.72 0.90
N LEU A 84 3.37 -9.79 0.60
CA LEU A 84 3.14 -8.60 1.42
C LEU A 84 2.47 -8.91 2.78
N PRO A 85 1.55 -9.89 2.91
CA PRO A 85 0.89 -10.19 4.19
C PRO A 85 1.85 -10.49 5.33
N ALA A 86 2.91 -11.26 5.05
CA ALA A 86 3.94 -11.60 6.02
C ALA A 86 4.70 -10.39 6.56
N LYS A 87 4.61 -9.24 5.89
CA LYS A 87 5.30 -7.99 6.24
C LYS A 87 4.39 -6.97 6.93
N PHE A 88 3.07 -7.20 7.04
CA PHE A 88 2.17 -6.22 7.65
C PHE A 88 2.44 -5.96 9.12
N THR A 89 2.96 -6.95 9.85
CA THR A 89 3.39 -6.81 11.24
C THR A 89 4.62 -5.92 11.40
N GLU A 90 5.39 -5.72 10.34
CA GLU A 90 6.56 -4.82 10.32
C GLU A 90 6.16 -3.38 9.95
N ILE A 91 5.05 -3.22 9.24
CA ILE A 91 4.59 -1.94 8.69
C ILE A 91 3.63 -1.20 9.64
N PHE A 92 2.76 -1.95 10.33
CA PHE A 92 1.77 -1.39 11.25
C PHE A 92 1.87 -2.03 12.62
N ASN A 93 1.31 -1.36 13.63
CA ASN A 93 1.15 -1.99 14.94
C ASN A 93 0.37 -3.33 14.79
N GLU A 94 0.60 -4.26 15.71
CA GLU A 94 0.03 -5.61 15.60
C GLU A 94 -1.51 -5.65 15.50
N GLU A 95 -2.22 -4.66 16.04
CA GLU A 95 -3.68 -4.59 15.98
C GLU A 95 -4.17 -4.18 14.58
N LEU A 96 -3.56 -3.14 14.00
CA LEU A 96 -3.86 -2.68 12.64
C LEU A 96 -3.40 -3.70 11.60
N GLY A 97 -2.21 -4.29 11.78
CA GLY A 97 -1.70 -5.36 10.93
C GLY A 97 -2.62 -6.59 10.94
N ARG A 98 -3.12 -7.00 12.11
CA ARG A 98 -4.10 -8.09 12.23
C ARG A 98 -5.45 -7.76 11.56
N LYS A 99 -5.96 -6.53 11.75
CA LYS A 99 -7.20 -6.08 11.08
C LYS A 99 -7.05 -6.07 9.56
N LEU A 100 -5.92 -5.58 9.05
CA LEU A 100 -5.63 -5.58 7.61
C LEU A 100 -5.45 -7.00 7.05
N MET A 101 -4.75 -7.89 7.76
CA MET A 101 -4.62 -9.30 7.38
C MET A 101 -5.98 -9.99 7.26
N LYS A 102 -6.94 -9.69 8.15
CA LYS A 102 -8.30 -10.23 8.10
C LYS A 102 -9.06 -9.83 6.83
N HIS A 103 -8.71 -8.71 6.20
CA HIS A 103 -9.30 -8.24 4.94
C HIS A 103 -8.46 -8.61 3.71
N TRP A 104 -7.29 -9.24 3.90
CA TRP A 104 -6.38 -9.63 2.83
C TRP A 104 -6.56 -11.10 2.40
N VAL A 105 -7.20 -11.92 3.25
CA VAL A 105 -7.49 -13.35 3.03
C VAL A 105 -8.98 -13.53 2.74
#